data_AF-A0A9R0IZS0-F1
#
_entry.id   AF-A0A9R0IZS0-F1
#
_cell.length_a   1.000
_cell.length_b   1.000
_cell.length_c   1.000
_cell.angle_alpha   90.00
_cell.angle_beta   90.00
_cell.angle_gamma   90.00
#
_symmetry.space_group_name_H-M   'P 1'
#
loop_
_entity.id
_entity.type
_entity.pdbx_description
1 polymer ?
#
loop_
_entity_poly.entity_id
_entity_poly.type
_entity_poly.pdbx_seq_one_letter_code
_entity_poly.pdbx_strand_id
1 'polypeptide(L)'
;METSSYSGSESSLKEQSSNAVSHHGKNIHPSSSDQIDTFLEDVSSENNGTSIPAIDSPLQITQDNSLLEKFQGADVSSNLVPVLQKIWDKHGNAIEGHVVRSNDLLTWALESLAKMVIILQKNTGESLDDSQAEYLKLSLVDLQTLHFRLDWMVPFVERALAIHKSKCQKIIVTDLEKRKSKLLAELHELEQMEKTLAGSLIISTAPPILKKGLAEGLF
;
A
#
# COMPACT_ATOMS: atom_id res chain seq x y z
N MET A 1 -39.32 2.05 -44.03
CA MET A 1 -40.65 1.83 -43.44
C MET A 1 -40.99 0.38 -43.67
N GLU A 2 -40.82 -0.46 -42.66
CA GLU A 2 -41.51 -1.76 -42.52
C GLU A 2 -41.30 -2.21 -41.07
N THR A 3 -42.43 -2.37 -40.40
CA THR A 3 -42.58 -2.74 -38.99
C THR A 3 -42.70 -4.25 -38.88
N SER A 4 -42.09 -4.87 -37.88
CA SER A 4 -42.63 -6.11 -37.32
C SER A 4 -42.25 -6.25 -35.85
N SER A 5 -43.28 -6.38 -35.02
CA SER A 5 -43.27 -6.65 -33.59
C SER A 5 -44.03 -7.95 -33.38
N TYR A 6 -43.50 -8.90 -32.61
CA TYR A 6 -44.30 -9.90 -31.87
C TYR A 6 -43.38 -10.67 -30.88
N SER A 7 -43.66 -10.57 -29.57
CA SER A 7 -44.25 -11.63 -28.70
C SER A 7 -43.28 -12.79 -28.41
N GLY A 8 -42.92 -13.13 -27.17
CA GLY A 8 -43.74 -13.23 -25.97
C GLY A 8 -43.77 -14.71 -25.58
N SER A 9 -43.17 -15.08 -24.44
CA SER A 9 -43.38 -16.37 -23.76
C SER A 9 -42.92 -16.26 -22.31
N GLU A 10 -43.90 -16.10 -21.42
CA GLU A 10 -43.81 -16.47 -20.01
C GLU A 10 -43.69 -17.99 -19.88
N SER A 11 -42.96 -18.46 -18.87
CA SER A 11 -43.20 -19.78 -18.29
C SER A 11 -42.95 -19.73 -16.79
N SER A 12 -44.08 -19.74 -16.07
CA SER A 12 -44.24 -20.01 -14.65
C SER A 12 -44.24 -21.52 -14.42
N LEU A 13 -43.51 -22.03 -13.43
CA LEU A 13 -43.81 -23.29 -12.76
C LEU A 13 -43.61 -23.17 -11.25
N LYS A 14 -44.72 -23.39 -10.55
CA LYS A 14 -44.87 -23.66 -9.12
C LYS A 14 -44.35 -25.07 -8.79
N GLU A 15 -44.04 -25.30 -7.51
CA GLU A 15 -44.67 -26.28 -6.59
C GLU A 15 -43.70 -26.63 -5.44
N GLN A 16 -44.08 -26.35 -4.18
CA GLN A 16 -44.61 -27.29 -3.15
C GLN A 16 -43.55 -28.29 -2.65
N SER A 17 -43.46 -28.75 -1.41
CA SER A 17 -44.14 -28.57 -0.12
C SER A 17 -43.38 -29.49 0.87
N SER A 18 -43.37 -29.17 2.17
CA SER A 18 -43.71 -30.08 3.30
C SER A 18 -42.86 -29.92 4.57
N ASN A 19 -43.52 -29.35 5.58
CA ASN A 19 -43.63 -29.75 7.00
C ASN A 19 -42.68 -30.80 7.59
N ALA A 20 -42.17 -30.51 8.80
CA ALA A 20 -42.52 -31.31 9.99
C ALA A 20 -42.18 -30.57 11.30
N VAL A 21 -43.21 -30.35 12.11
CA VAL A 21 -43.16 -30.09 13.56
C VAL A 21 -42.79 -31.38 14.27
N SER A 22 -41.94 -31.32 15.30
CA SER A 22 -41.87 -32.36 16.33
C SER A 22 -41.72 -31.72 17.71
N HIS A 23 -42.81 -31.73 18.46
CA HIS A 23 -42.83 -31.63 19.91
C HIS A 23 -43.01 -33.04 20.46
N HIS A 24 -42.20 -33.48 21.43
CA HIS A 24 -42.64 -33.89 22.78
C HIS A 24 -41.52 -34.62 23.52
N GLY A 25 -41.29 -34.26 24.78
CA GLY A 25 -40.36 -34.96 25.68
C GLY A 25 -40.10 -34.20 26.97
N LYS A 26 -41.11 -34.14 27.84
CA LYS A 26 -40.98 -33.65 29.23
C LYS A 26 -40.22 -34.69 30.09
N ASN A 27 -39.36 -34.25 31.01
CA ASN A 27 -39.57 -34.41 32.47
C ASN A 27 -38.33 -34.16 33.36
N ILE A 28 -38.51 -33.27 34.35
CA ILE A 28 -38.21 -33.37 35.81
C ILE A 28 -36.74 -33.28 36.32
N HIS A 29 -36.41 -32.10 36.91
CA HIS A 29 -35.85 -31.77 38.26
C HIS A 29 -34.55 -32.49 38.81
N PRO A 30 -33.89 -32.03 39.91
CA PRO A 30 -32.50 -31.58 39.95
C PRO A 30 -31.63 -32.28 41.03
N SER A 31 -30.31 -32.14 40.96
CA SER A 31 -29.33 -32.26 42.07
C SER A 31 -27.94 -32.24 41.42
N SER A 32 -27.10 -31.24 41.66
CA SER A 32 -26.21 -31.04 42.83
C SER A 32 -24.88 -31.77 42.71
N SER A 33 -23.84 -30.93 42.82
CA SER A 33 -22.47 -31.15 43.31
C SER A 33 -21.50 -32.06 42.55
N ASP A 34 -20.39 -31.43 42.12
CA ASP A 34 -19.00 -31.74 42.48
C ASP A 34 -18.08 -31.05 41.45
N GLN A 35 -16.91 -30.47 41.69
CA GLN A 35 -16.02 -30.22 42.84
C GLN A 35 -15.03 -29.15 42.30
N ILE A 36 -14.66 -28.12 43.07
CA ILE A 36 -13.41 -27.38 42.84
C ILE A 36 -12.65 -27.30 44.15
N ASP A 37 -11.42 -27.81 44.10
CA ASP A 37 -10.49 -27.97 45.19
C ASP A 37 -9.97 -26.62 45.72
N THR A 38 -10.24 -26.41 47.00
CA THR A 38 -9.36 -25.92 48.06
C THR A 38 -7.89 -25.69 47.67
N PHE A 39 -7.33 -24.52 48.01
CA PHE A 39 -6.27 -24.38 49.03
C PHE A 39 -6.05 -22.89 49.33
N LEU A 40 -6.47 -22.49 50.54
CA LEU A 40 -6.12 -21.23 51.20
C LEU A 40 -5.33 -21.64 52.44
N GLU A 41 -4.05 -21.29 52.51
CA GLU A 41 -3.34 -21.21 53.78
C GLU A 41 -3.13 -19.74 54.14
N ASP A 42 -3.63 -19.42 55.33
CA ASP A 42 -3.50 -18.20 56.09
C ASP A 42 -2.29 -18.34 57.02
N VAL A 43 -1.38 -17.35 57.05
CA VAL A 43 -0.47 -17.13 58.18
C VAL A 43 -0.26 -15.63 58.41
N SER A 44 -0.47 -15.25 59.68
CA SER A 44 -0.46 -13.93 60.32
C SER A 44 0.84 -13.10 60.25
N SER A 45 0.62 -11.78 60.11
CA SER A 45 1.10 -10.59 60.86
C SER A 45 2.53 -10.39 61.42
N GLU A 46 3.00 -9.15 61.19
CA GLU A 46 3.89 -8.25 61.96
C GLU A 46 5.44 -8.40 61.89
N ASN A 47 6.11 -7.38 61.28
CA ASN A 47 6.92 -6.35 61.98
C ASN A 47 8.18 -5.84 61.21
N ASN A 48 8.34 -4.51 61.19
CA ASN A 48 9.54 -3.68 61.03
C ASN A 48 10.27 -3.56 59.66
N GLY A 49 9.98 -2.43 58.99
CA GLY A 49 10.97 -1.40 58.64
C GLY A 49 11.96 -1.70 57.51
N THR A 50 11.71 -1.11 56.33
CA THR A 50 12.69 -0.36 55.51
C THR A 50 11.96 0.21 54.28
N SER A 51 12.04 1.53 54.11
CA SER A 51 11.45 2.29 52.99
C SER A 51 11.97 1.84 51.63
N ILE A 52 11.08 1.50 50.70
CA ILE A 52 11.33 1.49 49.25
C ILE A 52 10.09 2.09 48.56
N PRO A 53 10.26 3.07 47.64
CA PRO A 53 9.13 3.80 47.08
C PRO A 53 8.32 2.91 46.12
N ALA A 54 6.99 3.00 46.24
CA ALA A 54 6.05 2.37 45.34
C ALA A 54 6.21 2.91 43.92
N ILE A 55 6.61 2.04 43.00
CA ILE A 55 6.46 2.22 41.56
C ILE A 55 5.81 0.96 41.01
N ASP A 56 4.48 0.92 41.06
CA ASP A 56 3.69 0.09 40.14
C ASP A 56 2.30 0.73 40.04
N SER A 57 2.23 1.80 39.25
CA SER A 57 0.98 2.12 38.58
C SER A 57 0.94 1.28 37.31
N PRO A 58 -0.07 0.42 37.11
CA PRO A 58 -0.34 -0.14 35.81
C PRO A 58 -0.53 1.05 34.85
N LEU A 59 0.23 1.09 33.77
CA LEU A 59 -0.05 1.96 32.64
C LEU A 59 -1.46 1.62 32.14
N GLN A 60 -2.47 2.30 32.68
CA GLN A 60 -3.73 2.45 31.99
C GLN A 60 -3.41 3.25 30.74
N ILE A 61 -3.22 2.54 29.63
CA ILE A 61 -3.44 3.10 28.31
C ILE A 61 -4.94 3.38 28.28
N THR A 62 -5.33 4.52 28.83
CA THR A 62 -6.65 5.08 28.61
C THR A 62 -6.65 5.45 27.14
N GLN A 63 -7.06 4.49 26.31
CA GLN A 63 -7.38 4.72 24.92
C GLN A 63 -8.46 5.79 24.94
N ASP A 64 -8.07 7.00 24.51
CA ASP A 64 -8.96 8.14 24.45
C ASP A 64 -10.00 7.84 23.36
N ASN A 65 -11.09 7.18 23.76
CA ASN A 65 -12.20 6.78 22.91
C ASN A 65 -12.91 8.00 22.29
N SER A 66 -12.54 9.23 22.66
CA SER A 66 -12.95 10.48 22.01
C SER A 66 -12.56 10.56 20.53
N LEU A 67 -11.54 9.80 20.11
CA LEU A 67 -11.04 9.80 18.73
C LEU A 67 -11.63 8.69 17.84
N LEU A 68 -12.49 7.83 18.40
CA LEU A 68 -13.13 6.73 17.68
C LEU A 68 -14.64 6.94 17.63
N GLU A 69 -15.23 6.65 16.49
CA GLU A 69 -16.66 6.73 16.25
C GLU A 69 -17.15 5.44 15.58
N LYS A 70 -18.35 5.00 15.97
CA LYS A 70 -18.95 3.78 15.42
C LYS A 70 -19.40 4.01 13.99
N PHE A 71 -18.83 3.25 13.05
CA PHE A 71 -19.27 3.18 11.66
C PHE A 71 -19.50 1.72 11.26
N GLN A 72 -20.72 1.38 10.85
CA GLN A 72 -21.09 0.01 10.43
C GLN A 72 -20.72 -1.08 11.46
N GLY A 73 -20.79 -0.76 12.76
CA GLY A 73 -20.47 -1.68 13.87
C GLY A 73 -19.00 -1.69 14.33
N ALA A 74 -18.09 -1.12 13.54
CA ALA A 74 -16.67 -1.00 13.84
C ALA A 74 -16.33 0.35 14.49
N ASP A 75 -15.32 0.38 15.38
CA ASP A 75 -14.79 1.60 15.97
C ASP A 75 -13.73 2.17 15.03
N VAL A 76 -14.01 3.29 14.38
CA VAL A 76 -13.17 3.89 13.33
C VAL A 76 -12.73 5.29 13.76
N SER A 77 -11.54 5.74 13.36
CA SER A 77 -11.09 7.10 13.65
C SER A 77 -12.11 8.16 13.19
N SER A 78 -12.56 9.05 14.08
CA SER A 78 -13.69 9.97 13.82
C SER A 78 -13.43 10.91 12.63
N ASN A 79 -12.17 11.23 12.34
CA ASN A 79 -11.79 12.05 11.18
C ASN A 79 -12.00 11.35 9.82
N LEU A 80 -12.18 10.02 9.82
CA LEU A 80 -12.41 9.22 8.61
C LEU A 80 -13.90 8.94 8.37
N VAL A 81 -14.75 9.03 9.39
CA VAL A 81 -16.19 8.81 9.28
C VAL A 81 -16.85 9.70 8.22
N PRO A 82 -16.54 11.00 8.09
CA PRO A 82 -17.11 11.83 7.02
C PRO A 82 -16.75 11.35 5.61
N VAL A 83 -15.57 10.73 5.42
CA VAL A 83 -15.17 10.17 4.13
C VAL A 83 -15.93 8.88 3.86
N LEU A 84 -16.05 8.01 4.86
CA LEU A 84 -16.81 6.77 4.77
C LEU A 84 -18.29 7.02 4.49
N GLN A 85 -18.90 8.00 5.15
CA GLN A 85 -20.28 8.39 4.91
C GLN A 85 -20.49 8.81 3.45
N LYS A 86 -19.59 9.67 2.91
CA LYS A 86 -19.65 10.07 1.49
C LYS A 86 -19.51 8.89 0.52
N ILE A 87 -18.71 7.88 0.87
CA ILE A 87 -18.60 6.66 0.07
C ILE A 87 -19.94 5.92 0.07
N TRP A 88 -20.56 5.76 1.24
CA TRP A 88 -21.85 5.09 1.38
C TRP A 88 -22.97 5.82 0.65
N ASP A 89 -23.03 7.14 0.78
CA ASP A 89 -24.04 7.97 0.13
C ASP A 89 -23.97 7.86 -1.40
N LYS A 90 -22.75 7.68 -1.95
CA LYS A 90 -22.52 7.66 -3.39
C LYS A 90 -22.54 6.26 -4.01
N HIS A 91 -22.04 5.27 -3.30
CA HIS A 91 -21.78 3.93 -3.84
C HIS A 91 -22.58 2.83 -3.14
N GLY A 92 -23.33 3.18 -2.10
CA GLY A 92 -24.05 2.23 -1.26
C GLY A 92 -23.13 1.50 -0.29
N ASN A 93 -23.66 0.43 0.31
CA ASN A 93 -22.96 -0.32 1.32
C ASN A 93 -21.78 -1.12 0.73
N ALA A 94 -20.55 -0.65 0.95
CA ALA A 94 -19.35 -1.29 0.40
C ALA A 94 -18.98 -2.62 1.10
N ILE A 95 -19.55 -2.90 2.29
CA ILE A 95 -19.33 -4.15 3.05
C ILE A 95 -20.46 -5.17 2.86
N GLU A 96 -21.42 -4.89 1.99
CA GLU A 96 -22.47 -5.87 1.67
C GLU A 96 -21.84 -7.14 1.08
N GLY A 97 -21.94 -8.26 1.80
CA GLY A 97 -21.32 -9.54 1.41
C GLY A 97 -19.89 -9.77 1.90
N HIS A 98 -19.33 -8.88 2.72
CA HIS A 98 -17.99 -9.06 3.27
C HIS A 98 -17.90 -10.28 4.24
N VAL A 99 -16.72 -10.88 4.35
CA VAL A 99 -16.49 -12.12 5.13
C VAL A 99 -15.88 -11.83 6.52
N VAL A 100 -15.67 -10.55 6.85
CA VAL A 100 -14.95 -10.15 8.06
C VAL A 100 -15.80 -10.39 9.30
N ARG A 101 -15.27 -11.19 10.25
CA ARG A 101 -15.90 -11.44 11.55
C ARG A 101 -15.23 -10.69 12.71
N SER A 102 -14.01 -10.22 12.48
CA SER A 102 -13.23 -9.47 13.47
C SER A 102 -13.50 -7.98 13.34
N ASN A 103 -13.92 -7.33 14.44
CA ASN A 103 -14.12 -5.89 14.46
C ASN A 103 -12.83 -5.14 14.14
N ASP A 104 -11.67 -5.61 14.61
CA ASP A 104 -10.38 -4.96 14.34
C ASP A 104 -10.03 -4.98 12.85
N LEU A 105 -10.29 -6.12 12.20
CA LEU A 105 -10.05 -6.26 10.76
C LEU A 105 -11.05 -5.42 9.96
N LEU A 106 -12.31 -5.30 10.42
CA LEU A 106 -13.31 -4.46 9.80
C LEU A 106 -12.96 -2.96 9.96
N THR A 107 -12.52 -2.54 11.15
CA THR A 107 -11.97 -1.22 11.41
C THR A 107 -10.82 -0.91 10.47
N TRP A 108 -9.82 -1.80 10.40
CA TRP A 108 -8.67 -1.63 9.51
C TRP A 108 -9.09 -1.51 8.04
N ALA A 109 -10.03 -2.34 7.60
CA ALA A 109 -10.51 -2.33 6.23
C ALA A 109 -11.25 -1.03 5.87
N LEU A 110 -12.14 -0.57 6.76
CA LEU A 110 -12.86 0.70 6.61
C LEU A 110 -11.88 1.88 6.61
N GLU A 111 -10.94 1.92 7.55
CA GLU A 111 -9.93 2.97 7.58
C GLU A 111 -9.06 2.98 6.32
N SER A 112 -8.70 1.79 5.82
CA SER A 112 -7.90 1.67 4.61
C SER A 112 -8.66 2.14 3.39
N LEU A 113 -9.94 1.80 3.28
CA LEU A 113 -10.82 2.33 2.24
C LEU A 113 -10.90 3.86 2.26
N ALA A 114 -11.09 4.46 3.44
CA ALA A 114 -11.12 5.90 3.59
C ALA A 114 -9.77 6.55 3.21
N LYS A 115 -8.65 5.98 3.67
CA LYS A 115 -7.30 6.44 3.34
C LYS A 115 -7.02 6.37 1.84
N MET A 116 -7.40 5.29 1.17
CA MET A 116 -7.27 5.17 -0.28
C MET A 116 -8.03 6.29 -1.01
N VAL A 117 -9.26 6.57 -0.62
CA VAL A 117 -10.05 7.67 -1.22
C VAL A 117 -9.39 9.03 -0.99
N ILE A 118 -8.86 9.29 0.21
CA ILE A 118 -8.13 10.53 0.52
C ILE A 118 -6.89 10.67 -0.39
N ILE A 119 -6.12 9.59 -0.55
CA ILE A 119 -4.93 9.59 -1.42
C ILE A 119 -5.33 9.90 -2.86
N LEU A 120 -6.37 9.23 -3.38
CA LEU A 120 -6.84 9.42 -4.75
C LEU A 120 -7.43 10.83 -4.99
N GLN A 121 -8.06 11.43 -3.97
CA GLN A 121 -8.60 12.79 -4.07
C GLN A 121 -7.51 13.86 -4.00
N LYS A 122 -6.49 13.67 -3.16
CA LYS A 122 -5.39 14.62 -2.99
C LYS A 122 -4.41 14.60 -4.16
N ASN A 123 -4.28 13.47 -4.83
CA ASN A 123 -3.29 13.28 -5.88
C ASN A 123 -3.93 13.22 -7.26
N THR A 124 -3.61 14.20 -8.11
CA THR A 124 -3.96 14.21 -9.54
C THR A 124 -3.08 13.27 -10.38
N GLY A 125 -2.69 12.11 -9.83
CA GLY A 125 -1.79 11.13 -10.44
C GLY A 125 -0.31 11.54 -10.46
N GLU A 126 0.00 12.80 -10.78
CA GLU A 126 1.39 13.27 -10.89
C GLU A 126 2.08 13.46 -9.53
N SER A 127 1.34 13.85 -8.50
CA SER A 127 1.87 14.08 -7.14
C SER A 127 1.97 12.82 -6.29
N LEU A 128 1.48 11.67 -6.78
CA LEU A 128 1.52 10.40 -6.05
C LEU A 128 2.98 9.96 -5.82
N ASP A 129 3.33 9.74 -4.57
CA ASP A 129 4.64 9.21 -4.15
C ASP A 129 4.66 7.66 -4.13
N ASP A 130 5.85 7.08 -4.01
CA ASP A 130 6.07 5.63 -4.07
C ASP A 130 5.34 4.90 -2.94
N SER A 131 5.33 5.47 -1.72
CA SER A 131 4.69 4.86 -0.55
C SER A 131 3.17 4.86 -0.67
N GLN A 132 2.59 5.93 -1.22
CA GLN A 132 1.17 6.02 -1.51
C GLN A 132 0.77 5.08 -2.64
N ALA A 133 1.59 4.96 -3.69
CA ALA A 133 1.35 4.03 -4.78
C ALA A 133 1.37 2.57 -4.29
N GLU A 134 2.34 2.20 -3.46
CA GLU A 134 2.40 0.87 -2.84
C GLU A 134 1.20 0.63 -1.93
N TYR A 135 0.86 1.60 -1.08
CA TYR A 135 -0.30 1.51 -0.18
C TYR A 135 -1.60 1.29 -0.95
N LEU A 136 -1.85 2.05 -2.03
CA LEU A 136 -3.03 1.87 -2.88
C LEU A 136 -3.08 0.47 -3.50
N LYS A 137 -1.93 -0.02 -3.96
CA LYS A 137 -1.82 -1.34 -4.60
C LYS A 137 -2.13 -2.47 -3.61
N LEU A 138 -1.47 -2.48 -2.45
CA LEU A 138 -1.63 -3.53 -1.45
C LEU A 138 -3.03 -3.50 -0.83
N SER A 139 -3.49 -2.32 -0.42
CA SER A 139 -4.80 -2.16 0.21
C SER A 139 -5.94 -2.56 -0.73
N LEU A 140 -5.83 -2.29 -2.04
CA LEU A 140 -6.85 -2.72 -3.00
C LEU A 140 -6.98 -4.25 -3.03
N VAL A 141 -5.85 -4.96 -3.07
CA VAL A 141 -5.81 -6.44 -3.10
C VAL A 141 -6.36 -7.02 -1.81
N ASP A 142 -5.95 -6.47 -0.67
CA ASP A 142 -6.41 -6.94 0.64
C ASP A 142 -7.93 -6.75 0.78
N LEU A 143 -8.45 -5.56 0.44
CA LEU A 143 -9.89 -5.29 0.54
C LEU A 143 -10.73 -6.14 -0.43
N GLN A 144 -10.23 -6.41 -1.64
CA GLN A 144 -10.87 -7.33 -2.58
C GLN A 144 -10.90 -8.77 -2.01
N THR A 145 -9.84 -9.19 -1.34
CA THR A 145 -9.77 -10.49 -0.66
C THR A 145 -10.77 -10.58 0.51
N LEU A 146 -11.07 -9.45 1.16
CA LEU A 146 -12.11 -9.34 2.17
C LEU A 146 -13.54 -9.23 1.60
N HIS A 147 -13.69 -9.36 0.28
CA HIS A 147 -14.96 -9.24 -0.46
C HIS A 147 -15.64 -7.87 -0.33
N PHE A 148 -14.86 -6.79 -0.20
CA PHE A 148 -15.41 -5.44 -0.32
C PHE A 148 -15.79 -5.15 -1.78
N ARG A 149 -16.94 -4.49 -1.96
CA ARG A 149 -17.42 -4.08 -3.28
C ARG A 149 -16.69 -2.83 -3.77
N LEU A 150 -15.58 -3.04 -4.49
CA LEU A 150 -14.66 -1.98 -4.91
C LEU A 150 -14.64 -1.72 -6.42
N ASP A 151 -15.60 -2.25 -7.19
CA ASP A 151 -15.65 -2.10 -8.66
C ASP A 151 -15.55 -0.64 -9.11
N TRP A 152 -16.14 0.27 -8.33
CA TRP A 152 -16.10 1.69 -8.60
C TRP A 152 -14.71 2.31 -8.36
N MET A 153 -13.88 1.75 -7.47
CA MET A 153 -12.59 2.35 -7.09
C MET A 153 -11.43 1.84 -7.95
N VAL A 154 -11.49 0.58 -8.40
CA VAL A 154 -10.48 -0.07 -9.24
C VAL A 154 -9.98 0.83 -10.39
N PRO A 155 -10.84 1.42 -11.26
CA PRO A 155 -10.36 2.21 -12.39
C PRO A 155 -9.60 3.49 -11.98
N PHE A 156 -9.89 4.02 -10.79
CA PHE A 156 -9.18 5.19 -10.26
C PHE A 156 -7.80 4.82 -9.73
N VAL A 157 -7.70 3.68 -9.02
CA VAL A 157 -6.42 3.16 -8.53
C VAL A 157 -5.50 2.79 -9.71
N GLU A 158 -6.01 2.03 -10.67
CA GLU A 158 -5.23 1.62 -11.86
C GLU A 158 -4.70 2.83 -12.63
N ARG A 159 -5.55 3.84 -12.85
CA ARG A 159 -5.13 5.09 -13.50
C ARG A 159 -4.04 5.81 -12.72
N ALA A 160 -4.20 5.95 -11.40
CA ALA A 160 -3.22 6.63 -10.56
C ALA A 160 -1.85 5.92 -10.59
N LEU A 161 -1.86 4.59 -10.51
CA LEU A 161 -0.65 3.77 -10.60
C LEU A 161 0.01 3.85 -11.98
N ALA A 162 -0.78 3.86 -13.06
CA ALA A 162 -0.26 3.99 -14.42
C ALA A 162 0.45 5.34 -14.64
N ILE A 163 -0.17 6.44 -14.19
CA ILE A 163 0.42 7.79 -14.27
C ILE A 163 1.72 7.84 -13.45
N HIS A 164 1.69 7.34 -12.21
CA HIS A 164 2.86 7.31 -11.34
C HIS A 164 4.03 6.51 -11.97
N LYS A 165 3.75 5.30 -12.50
CA LYS A 165 4.76 4.49 -13.20
C LYS A 165 5.35 5.23 -14.41
N SER A 166 4.51 5.88 -15.21
CA SER A 166 4.96 6.64 -16.38
C SER A 166 5.87 7.81 -15.98
N LYS A 167 5.56 8.50 -14.88
CA LYS A 167 6.41 9.57 -14.32
C LYS A 167 7.78 9.03 -13.93
N CYS A 168 7.83 7.94 -13.17
CA CYS A 168 9.09 7.34 -12.73
C CYS A 168 9.95 6.89 -13.93
N GLN A 169 9.33 6.29 -14.95
CA GLN A 169 10.02 5.93 -16.20
C GLN A 169 10.57 7.16 -16.92
N LYS A 170 9.79 8.24 -17.03
CA LYS A 170 10.25 9.49 -17.65
C LYS A 170 11.47 10.06 -16.96
N ILE A 171 11.49 10.09 -15.62
CA ILE A 171 12.64 10.56 -14.83
C ILE A 171 13.88 9.73 -15.15
N ILE A 172 13.76 8.40 -15.13
CA ILE A 172 14.87 7.49 -15.43
C ILE A 172 15.42 7.71 -16.84
N VAL A 173 14.54 7.82 -17.84
CA VAL A 173 14.94 8.06 -19.23
C VAL A 173 15.67 9.39 -19.37
N THR A 174 15.15 10.48 -18.77
CA THR A 174 15.80 11.80 -18.84
C THR A 174 17.18 11.82 -18.17
N ASP A 175 17.35 11.10 -17.05
CA ASP A 175 18.65 10.97 -16.39
C ASP A 175 19.65 10.17 -17.24
N LEU A 176 19.20 9.07 -17.86
CA LEU A 176 20.01 8.27 -18.77
C LEU A 176 20.44 9.07 -20.00
N GLU A 177 19.53 9.84 -20.60
CA GLU A 177 19.84 10.72 -21.75
C GLU A 177 20.85 11.81 -21.38
N LYS A 178 20.73 12.39 -20.19
CA LYS A 178 21.70 13.35 -19.67
C LYS A 178 23.08 12.71 -19.50
N ARG A 179 23.15 11.52 -18.89
CA ARG A 179 24.42 10.78 -18.73
C ARG A 179 25.03 10.37 -20.07
N LYS A 180 24.21 9.91 -21.02
CA LYS A 180 24.65 9.60 -22.38
C LYS A 180 25.25 10.82 -23.08
N SER A 181 24.58 11.96 -23.00
CA SER A 181 25.05 13.21 -23.62
C SER A 181 26.39 13.66 -23.03
N LYS A 182 26.55 13.53 -21.70
CA LYS A 182 27.82 13.81 -21.02
C LYS A 182 28.96 12.92 -21.52
N LEU A 183 28.73 11.60 -21.59
CA LEU A 183 29.72 10.64 -22.07
C LEU A 183 30.12 10.89 -23.53
N LEU A 184 29.15 11.23 -24.39
CA LEU A 184 29.43 11.58 -25.79
C LEU A 184 30.29 12.85 -25.91
N ALA A 185 30.06 13.84 -25.06
CA ALA A 185 30.88 15.05 -25.02
C ALA A 185 32.31 14.74 -24.57
N GLU A 186 32.49 13.96 -23.50
CA GLU A 186 33.80 13.54 -23.00
C GLU A 186 34.56 12.70 -24.06
N LEU A 187 33.89 11.78 -24.76
CA LEU A 187 34.50 11.00 -25.85
C LEU A 187 34.97 11.88 -27.00
N HIS A 188 34.17 12.87 -27.41
CA HIS A 188 34.54 13.80 -28.48
C HIS A 188 35.73 14.69 -28.07
N GLU A 189 35.81 15.07 -26.79
CA GLU A 189 36.95 15.81 -26.26
C GLU A 189 38.23 14.98 -26.30
N LEU A 190 38.18 13.72 -25.88
CA LEU A 190 39.31 12.79 -25.93
C LEU A 190 39.77 12.52 -27.37
N GLU A 191 38.84 12.34 -28.31
CA GLU A 191 39.17 12.15 -29.73
C GLU A 191 39.90 13.38 -30.32
N GLN A 192 39.49 14.59 -29.93
CA GLN A 192 40.20 15.80 -30.32
C GLN A 192 41.60 15.90 -29.70
N MET A 193 41.75 15.54 -28.41
CA MET A 193 43.05 15.48 -27.76
C MET A 193 43.99 14.48 -28.42
N GLU A 194 43.49 13.30 -28.80
CA GLU A 194 44.26 12.30 -29.54
C GLU A 194 44.77 12.84 -30.89
N LYS A 195 43.88 13.47 -31.67
CA LYS A 195 44.24 14.06 -32.97
C LYS A 195 45.29 15.16 -32.84
N THR A 196 45.17 16.02 -31.82
CA THR A 196 46.17 17.08 -31.58
C THR A 196 47.54 16.53 -31.17
N LEU A 197 47.57 15.49 -30.33
CA LEU A 197 48.81 14.82 -29.94
C LEU A 197 49.47 14.10 -31.11
N ALA A 198 48.69 13.39 -31.93
CA ALA A 198 49.19 12.71 -33.12
C ALA A 198 49.73 13.70 -34.17
N GLY A 199 49.06 14.84 -34.37
CA GLY A 199 49.52 15.91 -35.26
C GLY A 199 50.83 16.56 -34.80
N SER A 200 51.03 16.70 -33.49
CA SER A 200 52.27 17.21 -32.88
C SER A 200 53.48 16.28 -33.11
N LEU A 201 53.29 14.96 -33.04
CA LEU A 201 54.38 13.99 -33.16
C LEU A 201 54.98 13.89 -34.58
N ILE A 202 54.18 14.16 -35.62
CA ILE A 202 54.62 14.07 -37.03
C ILE A 202 55.56 15.23 -37.41
N ILE A 203 55.50 16.38 -36.72
CA ILE A 203 56.33 17.56 -37.02
C ILE A 203 57.75 17.42 -36.42
N SER A 204 57.97 16.51 -35.45
CA SER A 204 59.25 16.38 -34.73
C SER A 204 60.26 15.42 -35.39
N THR A 205 59.87 14.62 -36.39
CA THR A 205 60.82 13.74 -37.10
C THR A 205 61.39 14.44 -38.34
N ALA A 206 62.21 15.47 -38.11
CA ALA A 206 63.14 15.94 -39.13
C ALA A 206 64.44 15.11 -39.04
N PRO A 207 64.92 14.45 -40.11
CA PRO A 207 66.14 13.66 -40.03
C PRO A 207 67.34 14.59 -39.73
N PRO A 208 68.23 14.22 -38.79
CA PRO A 208 69.43 15.01 -38.53
C PRO A 208 70.30 14.96 -39.78
N ILE A 209 70.40 16.11 -40.46
CA ILE A 209 71.36 16.33 -41.53
C ILE A 209 72.75 16.26 -40.86
N LEU A 210 73.39 15.09 -40.98
CA LEU A 210 74.81 14.90 -40.68
C LEU A 210 75.62 15.77 -41.66
N LYS A 211 75.86 17.03 -41.29
CA LYS A 211 76.93 17.82 -41.89
C LYS A 211 78.26 17.26 -41.40
N LYS A 212 78.81 16.31 -42.17
CA LYS A 212 80.22 15.94 -42.10
C LYS A 212 81.04 17.22 -42.27
N GLY A 213 81.75 17.63 -41.23
CA GLY A 213 82.95 18.42 -41.41
C GLY A 213 84.02 17.53 -42.03
N LEU A 214 84.78 18.07 -42.98
CA LEU A 214 86.23 17.91 -42.98
C LEU A 214 86.86 18.99 -43.85
N ALA A 215 87.96 19.52 -43.32
CA ALA A 215 88.78 20.59 -43.83
C ALA A 215 89.56 20.21 -45.10
N GLU A 216 90.53 21.08 -45.43
CA GLU A 216 91.52 21.01 -46.53
C GLU A 216 91.07 21.77 -47.78
N GLY A 217 91.77 22.78 -48.29
CA GLY A 217 93.08 23.33 -48.00
C GLY A 217 93.54 24.16 -49.20
N LEU A 218 94.45 25.10 -48.94
CA LEU A 218 95.48 25.64 -49.85
C LEU A 218 95.11 26.64 -50.96
N PHE A 219 95.82 27.78 -50.85
CA PHE A 219 96.15 28.88 -51.78
C PHE A 219 95.15 30.02 -51.97
#